data_AF-A0A9P6SNB4-F1
#
_entry.id   AF-A0A9P6SNB4-F1
#
_cell.length_a   1.000
_cell.length_b   1.000
_cell.length_c   1.000
_cell.angle_alpha   90.00
_cell.angle_beta   90.00
_cell.angle_gamma   90.00
#
_symmetry.space_group_name_H-M   'P 1'
#
loop_
_entity.id
_entity.type
_entity.pdbx_description
1 polymer ?
#
loop_
_entity_poly.entity_id
_entity_poly.type
_entity_poly.pdbx_seq_one_letter_code
_entity_poly.pdbx_strand_id
1 'polypeptide(L)'
;MNTLKPRDQSYRSQGFRSPDASLGPGAWTKEIVPGPDIKNKDTVVQLAKMNYNAYTEVGTPGWYDLGGHWNVSTSFGWEEDGIRGHVFASSDNNTMIIAVKGTTAAFLGGGGGSAPRDKINDNRLFSCCCANVDRTWRTVCDCNSGGYNCNQQCVEDSVNSDDVYYQNAMNIVWTMQDMYPNAILWLTGHSLGGGLTALVGLTLGLPTVTFETPGD
;
A
#
# COMPACT_ATOMS: atom_id res chain seq x y z
N MET A 1 15.41 1.45 -11.70
CA MET A 1 14.12 1.47 -12.43
C MET A 1 13.84 2.92 -12.84
N ASN A 2 13.22 3.18 -13.99
CA ASN A 2 12.76 4.55 -14.30
C ASN A 2 11.45 4.79 -13.55
N THR A 3 11.38 5.83 -12.73
CA THR A 3 10.13 6.25 -12.08
C THR A 3 9.79 7.68 -12.48
N LEU A 4 8.52 8.04 -12.36
CA LEU A 4 8.08 9.42 -12.40
C LEU A 4 7.93 9.87 -10.95
N LYS A 5 8.54 10.99 -10.56
CA LYS A 5 8.29 11.61 -9.26
C LYS A 5 7.52 12.93 -9.41
N PRO A 6 6.68 13.30 -8.43
CA PRO A 6 6.11 14.64 -8.39
C PRO A 6 7.21 15.69 -8.31
N ARG A 7 7.05 16.78 -9.07
CA ARG A 7 8.07 17.84 -9.22
C ARG A 7 8.28 18.67 -7.95
N ASP A 8 7.29 18.74 -7.07
CA ASP A 8 7.36 19.38 -5.77
C ASP A 8 6.52 18.60 -4.73
N GLN A 9 6.57 19.01 -3.46
CA GLN A 9 5.79 18.39 -2.38
C GLN A 9 4.36 18.93 -2.24
N SER A 10 3.85 19.72 -3.20
CA SER A 10 2.50 20.31 -3.11
C SER A 10 1.39 19.25 -3.06
N TYR A 11 1.67 18.02 -3.52
CA TYR A 11 0.76 16.87 -3.37
C TYR A 11 0.47 16.51 -1.90
N ARG A 12 1.36 16.85 -0.96
CA ARG A 12 1.17 16.55 0.48
C ARG A 12 0.03 17.34 1.11
N SER A 13 -0.37 18.47 0.53
CA SER A 13 -1.50 19.29 1.00
C SER A 13 -2.83 19.03 0.28
N GLN A 14 -2.84 18.16 -0.74
CA GLN A 14 -3.99 18.04 -1.66
C GLN A 14 -4.78 16.73 -1.52
N GLY A 15 -4.32 15.74 -0.75
CA GLY A 15 -4.96 14.42 -0.73
C GLY A 15 -5.11 13.86 -2.17
N PHE A 16 -5.98 12.87 -2.39
CA PHE A 16 -6.21 12.33 -3.74
C PHE A 16 -7.32 13.12 -4.47
N ARG A 17 -7.53 14.42 -4.17
CA ARG A 17 -8.57 15.27 -4.78
C ARG A 17 -8.00 16.52 -5.46
N SER A 18 -8.15 16.61 -6.78
CA SER A 18 -9.07 17.56 -7.45
C SER A 18 -9.04 17.35 -8.97
N PRO A 19 -10.19 17.22 -9.67
CA PRO A 19 -10.24 17.08 -11.13
C PRO A 19 -9.72 18.32 -11.90
N ASP A 20 -9.63 19.49 -11.25
CA ASP A 20 -9.00 20.71 -11.78
C ASP A 20 -7.46 20.74 -11.56
N ALA A 21 -6.96 19.89 -10.65
CA ALA A 21 -5.54 19.73 -10.38
C ALA A 21 -5.00 18.44 -11.01
N SER A 22 -5.43 18.12 -12.24
CA SER A 22 -4.74 17.10 -13.01
C SER A 22 -3.27 17.53 -13.11
N LEU A 23 -2.40 16.83 -12.40
CA LEU A 23 -0.95 16.97 -12.53
C LEU A 23 -0.62 16.49 -13.93
N GLY A 24 -0.78 17.39 -14.91
CA GLY A 24 -0.46 17.12 -16.30
C GLY A 24 1.00 16.67 -16.43
N PRO A 25 1.42 16.19 -17.60
CA PRO A 25 2.76 15.61 -17.78
C PRO A 25 3.92 16.50 -17.26
N GLY A 26 3.74 17.82 -17.20
CA GLY A 26 4.71 18.78 -16.67
C GLY A 26 4.83 18.87 -15.14
N ALA A 27 3.93 18.23 -14.39
CA ALA A 27 3.99 18.13 -12.93
C ALA A 27 4.85 16.97 -12.43
N TRP A 28 5.31 16.12 -13.35
CA TRP A 28 6.16 14.97 -13.07
C TRP A 28 7.55 15.16 -13.65
N THR A 29 8.56 14.76 -12.91
CA THR A 29 9.94 14.63 -13.42
C THR A 29 10.28 13.16 -13.56
N LYS A 30 10.94 12.82 -14.66
CA LYS A 30 11.49 11.48 -14.84
C LYS A 30 12.78 11.38 -14.05
N GLU A 31 12.83 10.46 -13.11
CA GLU A 31 14.00 10.20 -12.29
C GLU A 31 14.39 8.72 -12.38
N ILE A 32 15.70 8.47 -12.35
CA ILE A 32 16.23 7.13 -12.18
C ILE A 32 16.37 6.91 -10.68
N VAL A 33 15.55 6.00 -10.14
CA VAL A 33 15.65 5.56 -8.75
C VAL A 33 16.12 4.10 -8.68
N PRO A 34 17.01 3.76 -7.74
CA PRO A 34 17.27 2.36 -7.43
C PRO A 34 15.98 1.70 -6.95
N GLY A 35 15.69 0.53 -7.50
CA GLY A 35 14.50 -0.26 -7.19
C GLY A 35 14.87 -1.73 -7.05
N PRO A 36 13.97 -2.57 -6.51
CA PRO A 36 14.23 -3.98 -6.35
C PRO A 36 14.44 -4.67 -7.70
N ASP A 37 15.42 -5.57 -7.78
CA ASP A 37 15.63 -6.40 -8.97
C ASP A 37 14.68 -7.60 -8.97
N ILE A 38 13.53 -7.45 -9.65
CA ILE A 38 12.52 -8.51 -9.75
C ILE A 38 12.95 -9.70 -10.62
N LYS A 39 14.08 -9.62 -11.33
CA LYS A 39 14.65 -10.78 -12.04
C LYS A 39 15.51 -11.64 -11.12
N ASN A 40 15.96 -11.08 -10.00
CA ASN A 40 16.67 -11.81 -8.97
C ASN A 40 15.67 -12.52 -8.05
N LYS A 41 15.71 -13.85 -8.05
CA LYS A 41 14.82 -14.67 -7.22
C LYS A 41 14.96 -14.37 -5.73
N ASP A 42 16.17 -14.13 -5.24
CA ASP A 42 16.42 -13.85 -3.82
C ASP A 42 15.79 -12.52 -3.42
N THR A 43 15.85 -11.50 -4.29
CA THR A 43 15.14 -10.23 -4.05
C THR A 43 13.64 -10.43 -3.90
N VAL A 44 13.02 -11.18 -4.82
CA VAL A 44 11.57 -11.47 -4.76
C VAL A 44 11.22 -12.27 -3.50
N VAL A 45 12.02 -13.28 -3.14
CA VAL A 45 11.81 -14.10 -1.94
C VAL A 45 11.97 -13.27 -0.66
N GLN A 46 12.93 -12.34 -0.61
CA GLN A 46 13.11 -11.44 0.54
C GLN A 46 11.89 -10.53 0.72
N LEU A 47 11.38 -9.94 -0.36
CA LEU A 47 10.16 -9.13 -0.32
C LEU A 47 8.93 -9.97 0.11
N ALA A 48 8.82 -11.20 -0.38
CA ALA A 48 7.75 -12.11 0.03
C ALA A 48 7.82 -12.45 1.53
N LYS A 49 9.02 -12.70 2.08
CA LYS A 49 9.22 -12.91 3.52
C LYS A 49 8.86 -11.67 4.34
N MET A 50 9.22 -10.47 3.88
CA MET A 50 8.83 -9.21 4.53
C MET A 50 7.31 -9.03 4.56
N ASN A 51 6.62 -9.38 3.48
CA ASN A 51 5.16 -9.36 3.43
C ASN A 51 4.51 -10.37 4.36
N TYR A 52 5.07 -11.57 4.47
CA TYR A 52 4.62 -12.54 5.47
C TYR A 52 4.80 -11.98 6.89
N ASN A 53 5.99 -11.43 7.17
CA ASN A 53 6.31 -10.86 8.48
C ASN A 53 5.37 -9.71 8.85
N ALA A 54 4.82 -8.95 7.89
CA ALA A 54 3.81 -7.91 8.15
C ALA A 54 2.53 -8.43 8.83
N TYR A 55 2.27 -9.75 8.83
CA TYR A 55 1.14 -10.37 9.53
C TYR A 55 1.41 -10.69 11.00
N THR A 56 2.67 -10.61 11.45
CA THR A 56 3.11 -11.10 12.76
C THR A 56 3.90 -10.03 13.51
N GLU A 57 3.77 -9.97 14.84
CA GLU A 57 4.65 -9.10 15.63
C GLU A 57 6.10 -9.61 15.62
N VAL A 58 7.06 -8.68 15.70
CA VAL A 58 8.49 -8.98 15.71
C VAL A 58 8.81 -9.94 16.87
N GLY A 59 9.51 -11.04 16.57
CA GLY A 59 9.93 -12.02 17.58
C GLY A 59 8.88 -13.06 17.96
N THR A 60 7.70 -13.05 17.33
CA THR A 60 6.71 -14.12 17.48
C THR A 60 7.05 -15.36 16.65
N PRO A 61 6.58 -16.57 17.03
CA PRO A 61 6.78 -17.79 16.24
C PRO A 61 6.26 -17.62 14.81
N GLY A 62 7.06 -18.00 13.82
CA GLY A 62 6.73 -17.87 12.41
C GLY A 62 7.36 -16.66 11.71
N TRP A 63 8.03 -15.76 12.45
CA TRP A 63 8.81 -14.69 11.85
C TRP A 63 9.93 -15.25 10.96
N TYR A 64 9.94 -14.88 9.68
CA TYR A 64 11.01 -15.26 8.76
C TYR A 64 12.27 -14.47 9.02
N ASP A 65 13.38 -15.20 9.14
CA ASP A 65 14.72 -14.61 9.10
C ASP A 65 15.05 -14.09 7.68
N LEU A 66 15.49 -12.83 7.66
CA LEU A 66 15.90 -12.09 6.47
C LEU A 66 17.42 -12.18 6.23
N GLY A 67 18.14 -12.99 7.01
CA GLY A 67 19.55 -13.30 6.81
C GLY A 67 20.49 -12.17 7.25
N GLY A 68 20.04 -11.31 8.17
CA GLY A 68 20.86 -10.20 8.71
C GLY A 68 21.11 -9.03 7.74
N HIS A 69 20.57 -9.08 6.52
CA HIS A 69 20.71 -7.98 5.54
C HIS A 69 19.72 -6.84 5.77
N TRP A 70 18.64 -7.12 6.49
CA TRP A 70 17.54 -6.19 6.75
C TRP A 70 17.22 -6.16 8.24
N ASN A 71 17.22 -4.96 8.80
CA ASN A 71 16.84 -4.70 10.19
C ASN A 71 15.38 -4.23 10.23
N VAL A 72 14.64 -4.62 11.26
CA VAL A 72 13.34 -3.98 11.53
C VAL A 72 13.61 -2.61 12.14
N SER A 73 13.27 -1.54 11.43
CA SER A 73 13.40 -0.16 11.90
C SER A 73 12.23 0.23 12.79
N THR A 74 11.01 0.04 12.30
CA THR A 74 9.79 0.34 13.07
C THR A 74 8.64 -0.57 12.67
N SER A 75 7.65 -0.70 13.55
CA SER A 75 6.42 -1.47 13.35
C SER A 75 5.21 -0.59 13.64
N PHE A 76 4.11 -0.77 12.91
CA PHE A 76 2.93 0.07 13.04
C PHE A 76 1.62 -0.74 13.07
N GLY A 77 0.58 -0.15 13.68
CA GLY A 77 -0.79 -0.67 13.66
C GLY A 77 -1.13 -1.79 14.64
N TRP A 78 -0.23 -2.18 15.54
CA TRP A 78 -0.44 -3.30 16.46
C TRP A 78 -1.40 -2.97 17.61
N GLU A 79 -1.48 -1.70 18.00
CA GLU A 79 -2.29 -1.21 19.13
C GLU A 79 -3.74 -0.85 18.76
N GLU A 80 -4.05 -0.69 17.47
CA GLU A 80 -5.36 -0.22 16.99
C GLU A 80 -5.89 -1.03 15.80
N ASP A 81 -7.16 -0.85 15.47
CA ASP A 81 -7.81 -1.41 14.29
C ASP A 81 -7.51 -0.54 13.05
N GLY A 82 -6.26 -0.60 12.61
CA GLY A 82 -5.73 0.10 11.44
C GLY A 82 -4.75 -0.74 10.62
N ILE A 83 -4.11 -0.12 9.65
CA ILE A 83 -3.09 -0.76 8.81
C ILE A 83 -1.95 -1.26 9.68
N ARG A 84 -1.53 -2.51 9.45
CA ARG A 84 -0.38 -3.12 10.12
C ARG A 84 0.78 -3.34 9.17
N GLY A 85 1.97 -3.37 9.74
CA GLY A 85 3.16 -3.71 8.99
C GLY A 85 4.44 -3.29 9.67
N HIS A 86 5.51 -3.33 8.89
CA HIS A 86 6.86 -3.02 9.34
C HIS A 86 7.61 -2.20 8.30
N VAL A 87 8.61 -1.48 8.79
CA VAL A 87 9.63 -0.84 7.98
C VAL A 87 10.92 -1.60 8.17
N PHE A 88 11.46 -2.13 7.08
CA PHE A 88 12.75 -2.80 7.05
C PHE A 88 13.81 -1.86 6.50
N ALA A 89 14.93 -1.72 7.20
CA ALA A 89 16.06 -0.90 6.78
C ALA A 89 17.24 -1.78 6.39
N SER A 90 17.91 -1.41 5.30
CA SER A 90 19.23 -1.94 4.94
C SER A 90 20.26 -1.59 6.01
N SER A 91 21.37 -2.35 6.07
CA SER A 91 22.40 -2.17 7.10
C SER A 91 23.04 -0.77 7.14
N ASP A 92 23.05 -0.06 6.02
CA ASP A 92 23.56 1.31 5.89
C ASP A 92 22.45 2.37 6.00
N ASN A 93 21.20 1.96 6.25
CA ASN A 93 20.00 2.79 6.29
C ASN A 93 19.71 3.60 5.00
N ASN A 94 20.33 3.24 3.87
CA ASN A 94 20.13 3.96 2.60
C ASN A 94 18.88 3.51 1.84
N THR A 95 18.40 2.30 2.11
CA THR A 95 17.15 1.76 1.55
C THR A 95 16.22 1.34 2.67
N MET A 96 14.96 1.75 2.59
CA MET A 96 13.90 1.31 3.49
C MET A 96 12.74 0.72 2.72
N ILE A 97 12.21 -0.38 3.23
CA ILE A 97 11.10 -1.12 2.64
C ILE A 97 9.93 -1.05 3.60
N ILE A 98 8.84 -0.42 3.19
CA ILE A 98 7.59 -0.40 3.94
C ILE A 98 6.77 -1.60 3.47
N ALA A 99 6.62 -2.60 4.35
CA ALA A 99 5.78 -3.77 4.09
C ALA A 99 4.43 -3.60 4.78
N VAL A 100 3.35 -3.67 4.01
CA VAL A 100 1.99 -3.45 4.49
C VAL A 100 1.21 -4.76 4.47
N LYS A 101 0.64 -5.11 5.61
CA LYS A 101 -0.23 -6.27 5.80
C LYS A 101 -1.50 -6.13 4.95
N GLY A 102 -1.99 -7.24 4.43
CA GLY A 102 -3.32 -7.35 3.81
C GLY A 102 -4.40 -7.79 4.79
N THR A 103 -5.53 -8.24 4.26
CA THR A 103 -6.70 -8.64 5.05
C THR A 103 -6.40 -9.84 5.91
N THR A 104 -6.82 -9.77 7.17
CA THR A 104 -6.84 -10.94 8.05
C THR A 104 -7.98 -11.87 7.62
N ALA A 105 -7.71 -12.83 6.73
CA ALA A 105 -8.69 -13.86 6.41
C ALA A 105 -8.97 -14.69 7.67
N ALA A 106 -10.24 -14.72 8.12
CA ALA A 106 -10.68 -15.52 9.27
C ALA A 106 -10.31 -17.02 9.17
N PHE A 107 -9.94 -17.49 7.98
CA PHE A 107 -9.49 -18.85 7.70
C PHE A 107 -8.01 -19.12 8.02
N LEU A 108 -7.15 -18.10 8.18
CA LEU A 108 -5.73 -18.25 8.54
C LEU A 108 -5.47 -18.19 10.06
N GLY A 109 -6.46 -18.55 10.88
CA GLY A 109 -6.26 -18.89 12.29
C GLY A 109 -6.05 -17.72 13.25
N GLY A 110 -6.23 -16.47 12.83
CA GLY A 110 -6.06 -15.30 13.70
C GLY A 110 -7.10 -14.24 13.43
N GLY A 111 -8.33 -14.41 13.91
CA GLY A 111 -9.33 -13.34 13.90
C GLY A 111 -8.93 -12.22 14.88
N GLY A 112 -8.02 -11.34 14.48
CA GLY A 112 -7.70 -10.11 15.20
C GLY A 112 -8.75 -9.00 14.94
N GLY A 113 -8.74 -7.96 15.78
CA GLY A 113 -9.72 -6.85 15.75
C GLY A 113 -9.85 -6.11 14.41
N SER A 114 -8.80 -6.09 13.56
CA SER A 114 -8.80 -5.35 12.29
C SER A 114 -9.64 -6.00 11.17
N ALA A 115 -9.99 -7.29 11.29
CA ALA A 115 -10.60 -8.07 10.21
C ALA A 115 -11.88 -7.44 9.59
N PRO A 116 -12.80 -6.82 10.36
CA PRO A 116 -13.97 -6.16 9.78
C PRO A 116 -13.62 -4.92 8.94
N ARG A 117 -12.60 -4.14 9.33
CA ARG A 117 -12.16 -2.95 8.60
C ARG A 117 -11.39 -3.32 7.34
N ASP A 118 -10.55 -4.34 7.43
CA ASP A 118 -9.82 -4.89 6.28
C ASP A 118 -10.81 -5.29 5.17
N LYS A 119 -11.91 -5.97 5.51
CA LYS A 119 -12.94 -6.39 4.54
C LYS A 119 -13.69 -5.22 3.89
N ILE A 120 -13.94 -4.14 4.63
CA ILE A 120 -14.62 -2.96 4.09
C ILE A 120 -13.70 -2.27 3.07
N ASN A 121 -12.43 -2.10 3.41
CA ASN A 121 -11.46 -1.42 2.53
C ASN A 121 -11.08 -2.28 1.32
N ASP A 122 -11.02 -3.61 1.47
CA ASP A 122 -10.88 -4.55 0.36
C ASP A 122 -12.03 -4.40 -0.65
N ASN A 123 -13.27 -4.39 -0.15
CA ASN A 123 -14.42 -4.17 -1.01
C ASN A 123 -14.42 -2.76 -1.64
N ARG A 124 -13.91 -1.73 -0.93
CA ARG A 124 -13.91 -0.36 -1.46
C ARG A 124 -12.87 -0.21 -2.56
N LEU A 125 -11.65 -0.69 -2.32
CA LEU A 125 -10.56 -0.62 -3.29
C LEU A 125 -10.81 -1.49 -4.52
N PHE A 126 -11.38 -2.69 -4.35
CA PHE A 126 -11.41 -3.68 -5.44
C PHE A 126 -12.81 -4.07 -5.92
N SER A 127 -13.86 -3.76 -5.15
CA SER A 127 -15.23 -4.18 -5.48
C SER A 127 -16.19 -3.02 -5.76
N CYS A 128 -15.77 -1.77 -5.50
CA CYS A 128 -16.61 -0.58 -5.65
C CYS A 128 -17.15 -0.40 -7.08
N CYS A 129 -16.35 -0.74 -8.09
CA CYS A 129 -16.74 -0.55 -9.47
C CYS A 129 -17.57 -1.72 -10.04
N CYS A 130 -17.09 -2.95 -9.90
CA CYS A 130 -17.61 -4.08 -10.69
C CYS A 130 -18.30 -5.20 -9.87
N ALA A 131 -18.31 -5.16 -8.54
CA ALA A 131 -18.87 -6.24 -7.73
C ALA A 131 -20.37 -6.09 -7.42
N ASN A 132 -21.17 -5.78 -8.45
CA ASN A 132 -22.63 -5.79 -8.39
C ASN A 132 -23.15 -7.12 -8.95
N VAL A 133 -23.07 -8.18 -8.16
CA VAL A 133 -23.40 -9.55 -8.61
C VAL A 133 -24.91 -9.82 -8.58
N ASP A 134 -25.59 -9.43 -7.49
CA ASP A 134 -27.05 -9.58 -7.35
C ASP A 134 -27.67 -8.59 -6.34
N ARG A 135 -29.01 -8.56 -6.27
CA ARG A 135 -29.80 -7.67 -5.39
C ARG A 135 -29.70 -7.99 -3.89
N THR A 136 -29.03 -9.08 -3.51
CA THR A 136 -28.84 -9.48 -2.11
C THR A 136 -27.49 -9.05 -1.54
N TRP A 137 -26.57 -8.61 -2.40
CA TRP A 137 -25.29 -8.01 -2.02
C TRP A 137 -25.44 -6.54 -1.63
N ARG A 138 -24.83 -6.15 -0.50
CA ARG A 138 -24.65 -4.73 -0.14
C ARG A 138 -23.30 -4.27 -0.64
N THR A 139 -23.30 -3.36 -1.61
CA THR A 139 -22.07 -2.72 -2.07
C THR A 139 -21.55 -1.76 -1.01
N VAL A 140 -20.23 -1.56 -1.00
CA VAL A 140 -19.56 -0.58 -0.12
C VAL A 140 -19.49 0.82 -0.72
N CYS A 141 -19.88 0.97 -1.99
CA CYS A 141 -20.05 2.24 -2.69
C CYS A 141 -21.12 2.07 -3.80
N ASP A 142 -21.63 3.17 -4.34
CA ASP A 142 -22.62 3.19 -5.44
C ASP A 142 -22.08 3.88 -6.69
N CYS A 143 -20.85 3.53 -7.09
CA CYS A 143 -20.13 4.19 -8.18
C CYS A 143 -20.30 3.53 -9.55
N ASN A 144 -20.99 2.39 -9.62
CA ASN A 144 -21.27 1.68 -10.86
C ASN A 144 -22.32 2.45 -11.68
N SER A 145 -22.02 2.77 -12.94
CA SER A 145 -22.92 3.50 -13.85
C SER A 145 -23.59 2.59 -14.91
N GLY A 146 -23.44 1.27 -14.76
CA GLY A 146 -24.02 0.23 -15.61
C GLY A 146 -22.98 -0.65 -16.29
N GLY A 147 -23.18 -1.98 -16.26
CA GLY A 147 -22.24 -2.95 -16.83
C GLY A 147 -20.90 -2.95 -16.09
N TYR A 148 -19.80 -2.85 -16.83
CA TYR A 148 -18.43 -2.71 -16.32
C TYR A 148 -17.95 -1.24 -16.30
N ASN A 149 -18.88 -0.27 -16.30
CA ASN A 149 -18.55 1.16 -16.27
C ASN A 149 -18.79 1.76 -14.89
N CYS A 150 -17.93 2.70 -14.52
CA CYS A 150 -18.00 3.39 -13.24
C CYS A 150 -17.71 4.87 -13.38
N ASN A 151 -18.32 5.65 -12.48
CA ASN A 151 -17.99 7.06 -12.34
C ASN A 151 -16.64 7.18 -11.64
N GLN A 152 -15.62 7.66 -12.36
CA GLN A 152 -14.27 7.81 -11.85
C GLN A 152 -14.23 8.69 -10.59
N GLN A 153 -14.84 9.89 -10.63
CA GLN A 153 -14.87 10.80 -9.48
C GLN A 153 -15.46 10.14 -8.24
N CYS A 154 -16.51 9.35 -8.39
CA CYS A 154 -17.12 8.60 -7.28
C CYS A 154 -16.16 7.56 -6.70
N VAL A 155 -15.44 6.80 -7.54
CA VAL A 155 -14.46 5.80 -7.07
C VAL A 155 -13.33 6.49 -6.31
N GLU A 156 -12.78 7.57 -6.88
CA GLU A 156 -11.74 8.38 -6.23
C GLU A 156 -12.23 8.99 -4.90
N ASP A 157 -13.48 9.43 -4.84
CA ASP A 157 -14.12 9.95 -3.64
C ASP A 157 -14.30 8.86 -2.59
N SER A 158 -14.72 7.66 -3.00
CA SER A 158 -14.95 6.53 -2.09
C SER A 158 -13.69 6.06 -1.37
N VAL A 159 -12.51 6.28 -1.98
CA VAL A 159 -11.18 5.98 -1.41
C VAL A 159 -10.64 7.19 -0.62
N ASN A 160 -11.10 8.41 -0.89
CA ASN A 160 -10.66 9.63 -0.21
C ASN A 160 -11.45 9.99 1.04
N SER A 161 -12.79 9.96 0.97
CA SER A 161 -13.64 10.61 1.97
C SER A 161 -13.70 9.83 3.28
N ASP A 162 -13.50 8.51 3.21
CA ASP A 162 -13.80 7.60 4.32
C ASP A 162 -12.77 6.47 4.50
N ASP A 163 -11.69 6.44 3.70
CA ASP A 163 -10.68 5.38 3.79
C ASP A 163 -9.48 5.82 4.65
N VAL A 164 -9.55 5.46 5.93
CA VAL A 164 -8.46 5.63 6.88
C VAL A 164 -7.19 4.93 6.37
N TYR A 165 -7.29 3.89 5.53
CA TYR A 165 -6.13 3.09 5.15
C TYR A 165 -5.31 3.80 4.06
N TYR A 166 -5.92 4.36 3.02
CA TYR A 166 -5.17 5.09 2.01
C TYR A 166 -4.42 6.29 2.60
N GLN A 167 -5.12 7.11 3.41
CA GLN A 167 -4.51 8.26 4.06
C GLN A 167 -3.44 7.87 5.10
N ASN A 168 -3.67 6.82 5.89
CA ASN A 168 -2.65 6.37 6.84
C ASN A 168 -1.41 5.81 6.15
N ALA A 169 -1.56 5.11 5.02
CA ALA A 169 -0.41 4.65 4.24
C ALA A 169 0.41 5.83 3.69
N MET A 170 -0.25 6.87 3.18
CA MET A 170 0.42 8.11 2.76
C MET A 170 1.16 8.77 3.92
N ASN A 171 0.52 8.88 5.10
CA ASN A 171 1.13 9.45 6.31
C ASN A 171 2.36 8.65 6.78
N ILE A 172 2.32 7.32 6.70
CA ILE A 172 3.49 6.47 7.00
C ILE A 172 4.63 6.80 6.04
N VAL A 173 4.36 6.88 4.74
CA VAL A 173 5.38 7.22 3.74
C VAL A 173 5.96 8.61 3.98
N TRP A 174 5.14 9.63 4.22
CA TRP A 174 5.61 10.99 4.49
C TRP A 174 6.45 11.04 5.75
N THR A 175 6.03 10.36 6.82
CA THR A 175 6.80 10.26 8.06
C THR A 175 8.17 9.62 7.80
N MET A 176 8.24 8.55 6.99
CA MET A 176 9.53 7.95 6.63
C MET A 176 10.40 8.88 5.80
N GLN A 177 9.83 9.61 4.83
CA GLN A 177 10.57 10.59 4.05
C GLN A 177 11.12 11.73 4.91
N ASP A 178 10.37 12.16 5.92
CA ASP A 178 10.78 13.26 6.79
C ASP A 178 11.87 12.82 7.79
N MET A 179 11.78 11.59 8.31
CA MET A 179 12.80 11.04 9.20
C MET A 179 14.07 10.59 8.46
N TYR A 180 13.93 10.15 7.20
CA TYR A 180 15.03 9.61 6.40
C TYR A 180 15.08 10.26 5.02
N PRO A 181 15.40 11.57 4.95
CA PRO A 181 15.29 12.36 3.71
C PRO A 181 16.22 11.91 2.59
N ASN A 182 17.28 11.17 2.94
CA ASN A 182 18.26 10.65 1.98
C ASN A 182 18.05 9.17 1.64
N ALA A 183 17.13 8.48 2.33
CA ALA A 183 16.89 7.07 2.09
C ALA A 183 15.96 6.86 0.89
N ILE A 184 16.18 5.76 0.18
CA ILE A 184 15.32 5.30 -0.89
C ILE A 184 14.20 4.47 -0.27
N LEU A 185 12.96 4.86 -0.51
CA LEU A 185 11.79 4.11 -0.04
C LEU A 185 11.29 3.17 -1.13
N TRP A 186 11.11 1.90 -0.77
CA TRP A 186 10.37 0.91 -1.54
C TRP A 186 9.12 0.51 -0.79
N LEU A 187 8.07 0.18 -1.53
CA LEU A 187 6.81 -0.30 -0.96
C LEU A 187 6.60 -1.76 -1.35
N THR A 188 6.01 -2.52 -0.44
CA THR A 188 5.56 -3.87 -0.72
C THR A 188 4.35 -4.23 0.11
N GLY A 189 3.51 -5.10 -0.43
CA GLY A 189 2.30 -5.54 0.26
C GLY A 189 1.70 -6.79 -0.38
N HIS A 190 0.90 -7.49 0.41
CA HIS A 190 0.12 -8.65 -0.01
C HIS A 190 -1.39 -8.35 0.04
N SER A 191 -2.17 -8.85 -0.93
CA SER A 191 -3.63 -8.72 -0.94
C SER A 191 -4.07 -7.24 -0.81
N LEU A 192 -4.89 -6.89 0.18
CA LEU A 192 -5.27 -5.51 0.49
C LEU A 192 -4.06 -4.56 0.63
N GLY A 193 -3.02 -5.00 1.35
CA GLY A 193 -1.79 -4.22 1.54
C GLY A 193 -1.04 -3.99 0.23
N GLY A 194 -1.16 -4.94 -0.71
CA GLY A 194 -0.63 -4.84 -2.06
C GLY A 194 -1.32 -3.72 -2.84
N GLY A 195 -2.64 -3.71 -2.95
CA GLY A 195 -3.30 -2.65 -3.74
C GLY A 195 -3.20 -1.27 -3.10
N LEU A 196 -3.16 -1.21 -1.77
CA LEU A 196 -2.86 0.02 -1.04
C LEU A 196 -1.46 0.56 -1.37
N THR A 197 -0.43 -0.29 -1.29
CA THR A 197 0.95 0.13 -1.60
C THR A 197 1.14 0.41 -3.09
N ALA A 198 0.46 -0.29 -3.98
CA ALA A 198 0.43 0.02 -5.42
C ALA A 198 -0.14 1.42 -5.66
N LEU A 199 -1.29 1.74 -5.06
CA LEU A 199 -1.92 3.04 -5.22
C LEU A 199 -1.03 4.17 -4.70
N VAL A 200 -0.49 4.04 -3.49
CA VAL A 200 0.46 5.00 -2.90
C VAL A 200 1.73 5.12 -3.75
N GLY A 201 2.25 4.00 -4.23
CA GLY A 201 3.42 3.93 -5.10
C GLY A 201 3.21 4.68 -6.41
N LEU A 202 2.04 4.54 -7.03
CA LEU A 202 1.63 5.29 -8.22
C LEU A 202 1.48 6.78 -7.93
N THR A 203 0.87 7.14 -6.80
CA THR A 203 0.67 8.55 -6.41
C THR A 203 1.99 9.27 -6.11
N LEU A 204 2.98 8.58 -5.53
CA LEU A 204 4.23 9.18 -5.06
C LEU A 204 5.44 8.87 -5.95
N GLY A 205 5.28 8.00 -6.95
CA GLY A 205 6.40 7.61 -7.81
C GLY A 205 7.39 6.66 -7.15
N LEU A 206 6.96 5.84 -6.20
CA LEU A 206 7.83 4.98 -5.40
C LEU A 206 7.95 3.56 -5.99
N PRO A 207 9.15 2.96 -6.05
CA PRO A 207 9.31 1.56 -6.43
C PRO A 207 8.45 0.66 -5.56
N THR A 208 7.57 -0.12 -6.20
CA THR A 208 6.58 -0.93 -5.50
C THR A 208 6.52 -2.32 -6.11
N VAL A 209 6.53 -3.35 -5.26
CA VAL A 209 6.34 -4.76 -5.66
C VAL A 209 5.27 -5.35 -4.78
N THR A 210 4.20 -5.86 -5.38
CA THR A 210 3.05 -6.41 -4.65
C THR A 210 2.85 -7.89 -4.93
N PHE A 211 2.13 -8.58 -4.06
CA PHE A 211 1.92 -10.03 -4.13
C PHE A 211 0.43 -10.34 -3.98
N GLU A 212 -0.12 -11.10 -4.93
CA GLU A 212 -1.53 -11.55 -4.92
C GLU A 212 -2.51 -10.39 -4.64
N THR A 213 -2.25 -9.25 -5.27
CA THR A 213 -3.08 -8.05 -5.18
C THR A 213 -4.31 -8.22 -6.06
N PRO A 214 -5.54 -8.00 -5.56
CA PRO A 214 -6.73 -8.03 -6.40
C PRO A 214 -6.70 -6.90 -7.45
N GLY A 215 -7.14 -7.21 -8.67
CA GLY A 215 -7.18 -6.24 -9.78
C GLY A 215 -5.87 -6.07 -10.57
N ASP A 216 -4.84 -6.86 -10.25
CA ASP A 216 -3.63 -7.07 -11.06
C ASP A 216 -3.83 -8.17 -12.12
#